data_AF-A0AAD8BAS3-F1
#
_entry.id   AF-A0AAD8BAS3-F1
#
_cell.length_a   1.000
_cell.length_b   1.000
_cell.length_c   1.000
_cell.angle_alpha   90.00
_cell.angle_beta   90.00
_cell.angle_gamma   90.00
#
_symmetry.space_group_name_H-M   'P 1'
#
loop_
_entity.id
_entity.type
_entity.pdbx_description
1 polymer ?
#
loop_
_entity_poly.entity_id
_entity_poly.type
_entity_poly.pdbx_seq_one_letter_code
_entity_poly.pdbx_strand_id
1 'polypeptide(L)'
;MTIYRYIVIIACFLFSQYRASNGLQETSYDGTCEPIQVAMCNGLVNYNTTKLPNKFGHATQAQVYWALQPWWPFIDTGCSDNLRNFLCGLFLPKCVGNNVEPHYPCAETCKKAKVRCKKQMRMQSFKWSKDFRCGKLLPKDSHRCIKPEREGKKKQNKEYNLCQKNTLPMCQGIPFTFGSLPNAYLQGDQSEIAKEMRQYQALLSTRCSENLKLFLCGVYMPYCIEGPKAHTANNANNELQDVDNKIPFVVPCREMCQEVYDQCSKEYHKLAGGLPWPAKLHCHRFPTSLEYHYKHRTNASTGVNGDRMTCTMPLPN
;
A
#
# COMPACT_ATOMS: atom_id res chain seq x y z
N MET A 1 5.04 3.94 61.93
CA MET A 1 4.05 4.13 60.83
C MET A 1 3.80 5.59 60.45
N THR A 2 4.00 6.56 61.34
CA THR A 2 3.70 7.99 61.08
C THR A 2 4.67 8.64 60.09
N ILE A 3 5.98 8.37 60.20
CA ILE A 3 7.02 8.91 59.30
C ILE A 3 6.78 8.49 57.84
N TYR A 4 6.38 7.23 57.61
CA TYR A 4 6.10 6.72 56.27
C TYR A 4 4.90 7.43 55.61
N ARG A 5 3.89 7.80 56.40
CA ARG A 5 2.75 8.60 55.92
C ARG A 5 3.17 10.01 55.53
N TYR A 6 4.06 10.66 56.30
CA TYR A 6 4.60 11.97 55.95
C TYR A 6 5.44 11.95 54.68
N ILE A 7 6.28 10.92 54.48
CA ILE A 7 7.08 10.75 53.26
C ILE A 7 6.19 10.60 52.03
N VAL A 8 5.12 9.80 52.12
CA VAL A 8 4.18 9.61 50.99
C VAL A 8 3.43 10.91 50.67
N ILE A 9 3.02 11.67 51.69
CA ILE A 9 2.32 12.95 51.48
C ILE A 9 3.25 13.98 50.82
N ILE A 10 4.51 14.08 51.29
CA ILE A 10 5.51 14.99 50.70
C ILE A 10 5.82 14.58 49.26
N ALA A 11 5.99 13.28 48.99
CA ALA A 11 6.20 12.77 47.62
C ALA A 11 5.02 13.11 46.70
N CYS A 12 3.76 12.97 47.16
CA CYS A 12 2.57 13.34 46.39
C CYS A 12 2.46 14.85 46.14
N PHE A 13 2.85 15.68 47.12
CA PHE A 13 2.89 17.13 46.97
C PHE A 13 3.98 17.57 45.99
N LEU A 14 5.18 16.99 46.09
CA LEU A 14 6.28 17.24 45.15
C LEU A 14 5.94 16.76 43.73
N PHE A 15 5.24 15.62 43.59
CA PHE A 15 4.80 15.12 42.29
C PHE A 15 3.67 15.96 41.69
N SER A 16 2.77 16.49 42.52
CA SER A 16 1.72 17.43 42.11
C SER A 16 2.30 18.78 41.71
N GLN A 17 3.30 19.29 42.43
CA GLN A 17 4.04 20.50 42.06
C GLN A 17 4.87 20.29 40.80
N TYR A 18 5.51 19.13 40.62
CA TYR A 18 6.23 18.76 39.39
C TYR A 18 5.29 18.67 38.16
N ARG A 19 4.04 18.22 38.35
CA ARG A 19 3.00 18.26 37.31
C ARG A 19 2.46 19.68 37.07
N ALA A 20 2.44 20.54 38.07
CA ALA A 20 2.01 21.93 37.92
C ALA A 20 3.10 22.80 37.25
N SER A 21 4.38 22.49 37.47
CA SER A 21 5.52 23.15 36.82
C SER A 21 5.76 22.65 35.39
N ASN A 22 5.43 21.38 35.10
CA ASN A 22 5.31 20.87 33.74
C ASN A 22 3.86 21.05 33.27
N GLY A 23 3.48 22.31 33.05
CA GLY A 23 2.21 22.64 32.40
C GLY A 23 1.96 21.78 31.16
N LEU A 24 0.68 21.59 30.82
CA LEU A 24 0.26 21.01 29.55
C LEU A 24 1.19 21.52 28.45
N GLN A 25 1.99 20.64 27.88
CA GLN A 25 2.82 20.98 26.74
C GLN A 25 1.84 21.41 25.64
N GLU A 26 1.62 22.71 25.52
CA GLU A 26 1.10 23.30 24.30
C GLU A 26 1.94 22.67 23.20
N THR A 27 1.29 21.97 22.28
CA THR A 27 1.96 21.44 21.10
C THR A 27 2.47 22.65 20.36
N SER A 28 3.70 23.05 20.67
CA SER A 28 4.45 24.02 19.88
C SER A 28 4.37 23.50 18.46
N TYR A 29 3.67 24.22 17.58
CA TYR A 29 3.54 23.87 16.17
C TYR A 29 4.87 24.13 15.44
N ASP A 30 6.00 24.01 16.11
CA ASP A 30 7.34 24.17 15.58
C ASP A 30 7.60 23.03 14.60
N GLY A 31 7.64 23.38 13.32
CA GLY A 31 7.73 22.41 12.23
C GLY A 31 7.44 23.06 10.90
N THR A 32 8.33 22.81 9.94
CA THR A 32 8.23 23.27 8.56
C THR A 32 7.46 22.28 7.71
N CYS A 33 6.77 22.76 6.67
CA CYS A 33 6.22 21.87 5.67
C CYS A 33 7.34 21.08 4.96
N GLU A 34 7.15 19.78 4.79
CA GLU A 34 8.07 18.90 4.04
C GLU A 34 7.32 18.15 2.93
N PRO A 35 7.98 17.81 1.81
CA PRO A 35 7.36 17.04 0.73
C PRO A 35 7.06 15.61 1.18
N ILE A 36 5.92 15.06 0.73
CA ILE A 36 5.55 13.67 1.02
C ILE A 36 6.40 12.72 0.19
N GLN A 37 7.09 11.81 0.86
CA GLN A 37 7.96 10.80 0.26
C GLN A 37 7.37 9.39 0.40
N VAL A 38 6.49 9.16 1.38
CA VAL A 38 5.89 7.83 1.61
C VAL A 38 5.14 7.35 0.37
N ALA A 39 5.63 6.26 -0.22
CA ALA A 39 5.20 5.65 -1.49
C ALA A 39 3.67 5.48 -1.65
N MET A 40 2.94 5.13 -0.59
CA MET A 40 1.48 4.98 -0.68
C MET A 40 0.70 6.29 -0.72
N CYS A 41 1.34 7.42 -0.41
CA CYS A 41 0.70 8.72 -0.30
C CYS A 41 1.22 9.68 -1.36
N ASN A 42 2.52 9.64 -1.66
CA ASN A 42 3.16 10.53 -2.62
C ASN A 42 2.49 10.45 -4.00
N GLY A 43 1.95 11.58 -4.48
CA GLY A 43 1.26 11.67 -5.77
C GLY A 43 -0.09 10.92 -5.85
N LEU A 44 -0.56 10.35 -4.74
CA LEU A 44 -1.79 9.54 -4.66
C LEU A 44 -2.89 10.15 -3.79
N VAL A 45 -2.58 11.27 -3.14
CA VAL A 45 -3.52 12.13 -2.41
C VAL A 45 -3.48 13.54 -2.98
N ASN A 46 -4.51 14.35 -2.73
CA ASN A 46 -4.70 15.68 -3.32
C ASN A 46 -3.85 16.81 -2.67
N TYR A 47 -2.74 16.46 -2.02
CA TYR A 47 -1.77 17.37 -1.42
C TYR A 47 -0.39 16.73 -1.48
N ASN A 48 0.66 17.55 -1.47
CA ASN A 48 2.05 17.14 -1.70
C ASN A 48 2.98 17.39 -0.52
N THR A 49 2.53 18.15 0.48
CA THR A 49 3.34 18.51 1.66
C THR A 49 2.63 18.11 2.95
N THR A 50 3.44 17.67 3.91
CA THR A 50 3.00 17.31 5.25
C THR A 50 3.78 18.08 6.30
N LYS A 51 3.39 17.92 7.56
CA LYS A 51 4.06 18.47 8.73
C LYS A 51 4.09 17.39 9.81
N LEU A 52 5.28 17.15 10.34
CA LEU A 52 5.54 16.24 11.44
C LEU A 52 6.09 17.02 12.65
N PRO A 53 5.86 16.55 13.89
CA PRO A 53 5.25 15.27 14.24
C PRO A 53 3.73 15.24 14.01
N ASN A 54 3.20 14.06 13.67
CA ASN A 54 1.75 13.84 13.61
C ASN A 54 1.16 13.59 15.01
N LYS A 55 -0.18 13.55 15.13
CA LYS A 55 -0.89 13.32 16.40
C LYS A 55 -0.63 11.96 17.08
N PHE A 56 0.10 11.06 16.44
CA PHE A 56 0.53 9.79 17.01
C PHE A 56 1.98 9.82 17.50
N GLY A 57 2.65 10.97 17.41
CA GLY A 57 4.04 11.16 17.84
C GLY A 57 5.08 10.70 16.83
N HIS A 58 4.71 10.32 15.61
CA HIS A 58 5.71 10.03 14.58
C HIS A 58 6.34 11.34 14.11
N ALA A 59 7.65 11.46 14.28
CA ALA A 59 8.45 12.65 13.96
C ALA A 59 9.10 12.56 12.56
N THR A 60 9.15 11.38 11.95
CA THR A 60 9.75 11.19 10.62
C THR A 60 8.84 10.42 9.67
N GLN A 61 8.97 10.64 8.37
CA GLN A 61 8.23 9.86 7.37
C GLN A 61 8.62 8.39 7.34
N ALA A 62 9.84 8.03 7.77
CA ALA A 62 10.23 6.63 7.95
C ALA A 62 9.39 5.93 9.03
N GLN A 63 9.14 6.59 10.17
CA GLN A 63 8.24 6.06 11.19
C GLN A 63 6.80 5.93 10.65
N VAL A 64 6.34 6.92 9.88
CA VAL A 64 5.03 6.88 9.24
C VAL A 64 4.91 5.74 8.22
N TYR A 65 5.94 5.52 7.41
CA TYR A 65 6.01 4.40 6.46
C TYR A 65 5.74 3.07 7.17
N TRP A 66 6.45 2.80 8.26
CA TRP A 66 6.26 1.57 9.05
C TRP A 66 4.88 1.47 9.68
N ALA A 67 4.35 2.58 10.19
CA ALA A 67 3.02 2.59 10.80
C ALA A 67 1.89 2.32 9.77
N LEU A 68 2.10 2.70 8.51
CA LEU A 68 1.14 2.47 7.44
C LEU A 68 1.32 1.13 6.72
N GLN A 69 2.47 0.45 6.84
CA GLN A 69 2.74 -0.85 6.20
C GLN A 69 1.58 -1.86 6.29
N PRO A 70 0.96 -2.09 7.47
CA PRO A 70 -0.13 -3.07 7.60
C PRO A 70 -1.41 -2.72 6.82
N TRP A 71 -1.57 -1.47 6.38
CA TRP A 71 -2.77 -0.99 5.70
C TRP A 71 -2.75 -1.17 4.19
N TRP A 72 -1.59 -1.45 3.60
CA TRP A 72 -1.43 -1.60 2.15
C TRP A 72 -2.42 -2.58 1.51
N PRO A 73 -2.62 -3.82 2.04
CA PRO A 73 -3.55 -4.76 1.44
C PRO A 73 -4.98 -4.22 1.33
N PHE A 74 -5.44 -3.42 2.31
CA PHE A 74 -6.77 -2.81 2.26
C PHE A 74 -6.84 -1.68 1.23
N ILE A 75 -5.79 -0.87 1.14
CA ILE A 75 -5.69 0.22 0.15
C ILE A 75 -5.67 -0.38 -1.26
N ASP A 76 -4.90 -1.43 -1.49
CA ASP A 76 -4.71 -2.05 -2.81
C ASP A 76 -5.98 -2.75 -3.31
N THR A 77 -6.79 -3.33 -2.42
CA THR A 77 -8.12 -3.85 -2.80
C THR A 77 -9.05 -2.76 -3.34
N GLY A 78 -8.71 -1.48 -3.14
CA GLY A 78 -9.48 -0.36 -3.65
C GLY A 78 -10.90 -0.32 -3.09
N CYS A 79 -11.16 -0.83 -1.88
CA CYS A 79 -12.51 -0.84 -1.30
C CYS A 79 -13.13 0.57 -1.17
N SER A 80 -12.29 1.61 -1.02
CA SER A 80 -12.68 3.02 -0.98
C SER A 80 -11.52 3.91 -1.42
N ASP A 81 -11.75 4.86 -2.32
CA ASP A 81 -10.77 5.90 -2.68
C ASP A 81 -10.53 6.85 -1.49
N ASN A 82 -11.51 6.95 -0.58
CA ASN A 82 -11.37 7.66 0.68
C ASN A 82 -10.49 6.94 1.71
N LEU A 83 -10.21 5.63 1.59
CA LEU A 83 -9.36 4.93 2.57
C LEU A 83 -7.92 5.45 2.54
N ARG A 84 -7.33 5.57 1.34
CA ARG A 84 -5.98 6.12 1.17
C ARG A 84 -5.90 7.56 1.68
N ASN A 85 -6.83 8.41 1.27
CA ASN A 85 -6.91 9.80 1.74
C ASN A 85 -7.07 9.92 3.25
N PHE A 86 -7.90 9.06 3.85
CA PHE A 86 -8.08 9.02 5.30
C PHE A 86 -6.78 8.64 6.01
N LEU A 87 -6.16 7.51 5.64
CA LEU A 87 -4.95 7.03 6.31
C LEU A 87 -3.77 7.96 6.08
N CYS A 88 -3.49 8.34 4.83
CA CYS A 88 -2.44 9.31 4.53
C CYS A 88 -2.66 10.62 5.26
N GLY A 89 -3.87 11.21 5.24
CA GLY A 89 -4.11 12.46 5.97
C GLY A 89 -4.05 12.32 7.49
N LEU A 90 -4.23 11.13 8.03
CA LEU A 90 -4.15 10.90 9.47
C LEU A 90 -2.70 10.83 9.96
N PHE A 91 -1.81 10.24 9.16
CA PHE A 91 -0.40 10.02 9.50
C PHE A 91 0.54 11.05 8.86
N LEU A 92 0.16 11.64 7.73
CA LEU A 92 0.82 12.72 7.01
C LEU A 92 -0.21 13.85 6.80
N PRO A 93 -0.59 14.58 7.85
CA PRO A 93 -1.60 15.62 7.74
C PRO A 93 -1.16 16.72 6.77
N LYS A 94 -2.11 17.31 6.05
CA LYS A 94 -1.83 18.29 5.00
C LYS A 94 -1.24 19.56 5.61
N CYS A 95 -0.07 19.97 5.14
CA CYS A 95 0.50 21.25 5.55
C CYS A 95 -0.29 22.41 4.94
N VAL A 96 -0.55 23.45 5.73
CA VAL A 96 -1.24 24.69 5.29
C VAL A 96 -0.44 25.96 5.58
N GLY A 97 0.79 25.80 6.06
CA GLY A 97 1.70 26.89 6.41
C GLY A 97 2.67 26.44 7.51
N ASN A 98 3.83 27.10 7.57
CA ASN A 98 4.77 26.92 8.67
C ASN A 98 4.13 27.42 9.97
N ASN A 99 4.35 26.71 11.08
CA ASN A 99 3.78 27.06 12.39
C ASN A 99 2.23 27.12 12.47
N VAL A 100 1.52 26.65 11.43
CA VAL A 100 0.07 26.47 11.45
C VAL A 100 -0.27 25.00 11.74
N GLU A 101 -1.41 24.76 12.40
CA GLU A 101 -1.95 23.42 12.60
C GLU A 101 -2.24 22.76 11.22
N PRO A 102 -1.74 21.54 10.96
CA PRO A 102 -1.98 20.88 9.69
C PRO A 102 -3.41 20.35 9.60
N HIS A 103 -3.95 20.25 8.39
CA HIS A 103 -5.30 19.75 8.17
C HIS A 103 -5.33 18.21 8.22
N TYR A 104 -6.06 17.68 9.20
CA TYR A 104 -6.42 16.26 9.29
C TYR A 104 -7.65 15.92 8.42
N PRO A 105 -7.97 14.62 8.20
CA PRO A 105 -9.16 14.23 7.46
C PRO A 105 -10.44 14.67 8.15
N CYS A 106 -11.44 15.08 7.37
CA CYS A 106 -12.77 15.34 7.90
C CYS A 106 -13.43 14.05 8.41
N ALA A 107 -14.39 14.18 9.32
CA ALA A 107 -15.18 13.07 9.84
C ALA A 107 -15.85 12.26 8.71
N GLU A 108 -16.30 12.92 7.65
CA GLU A 108 -16.95 12.33 6.48
C GLU A 108 -15.99 11.48 5.65
N THR A 109 -14.73 11.91 5.51
CA THR A 109 -13.66 11.14 4.84
C THR A 109 -13.45 9.80 5.55
N CYS A 110 -13.35 9.85 6.89
CA CYS A 110 -13.25 8.66 7.74
C CYS A 110 -14.49 7.76 7.62
N LYS A 111 -15.70 8.33 7.72
CA LYS A 111 -16.96 7.56 7.67
C LYS A 111 -17.11 6.83 6.33
N LYS A 112 -16.84 7.50 5.20
CA LYS A 112 -16.91 6.88 3.87
C LYS A 112 -15.93 5.71 3.74
N ALA A 113 -14.67 5.92 4.12
CA ALA A 113 -13.64 4.88 4.12
C ALA A 113 -14.08 3.65 4.95
N LYS A 114 -14.48 3.90 6.21
CA LYS A 114 -14.90 2.84 7.14
C LYS A 114 -16.11 2.05 6.63
N VAL A 115 -17.12 2.73 6.07
CA VAL A 115 -18.34 2.08 5.57
C VAL A 115 -18.04 1.19 4.36
N ARG A 116 -17.31 1.71 3.36
CA ARG A 116 -17.06 0.97 2.12
C ARG A 116 -16.08 -0.18 2.30
N CYS A 117 -15.10 -0.04 3.17
CA CYS A 117 -14.12 -1.09 3.47
C CYS A 117 -14.57 -2.10 4.54
N LYS A 118 -15.77 -1.93 5.11
CA LYS A 118 -16.30 -2.78 6.19
C LYS A 118 -16.31 -4.27 5.83
N LYS A 119 -16.68 -4.63 4.59
CA LYS A 119 -16.73 -6.03 4.14
C LYS A 119 -15.32 -6.64 4.12
N GLN A 120 -14.37 -5.98 3.46
CA GLN A 120 -12.98 -6.42 3.34
C GLN A 120 -12.32 -6.58 4.71
N MET A 121 -12.51 -5.60 5.61
CA MET A 121 -12.00 -5.67 6.98
C MET A 121 -12.59 -6.86 7.76
N ARG A 122 -13.89 -7.13 7.63
CA ARG A 122 -14.53 -8.28 8.29
C ARG A 122 -13.99 -9.61 7.76
N MET A 123 -13.78 -9.73 6.45
CA MET A 123 -13.23 -10.96 5.84
C MET A 123 -11.82 -11.27 6.35
N GLN A 124 -11.03 -10.24 6.68
CA GLN A 124 -9.66 -10.39 7.21
C GLN A 124 -9.59 -10.30 8.74
N SER A 125 -10.73 -10.40 9.45
CA SER A 125 -10.81 -10.25 10.91
C SER A 125 -10.18 -8.96 11.48
N PHE A 126 -10.05 -7.93 10.64
CA PHE A 126 -9.43 -6.66 11.00
C PHE A 126 -10.46 -5.72 11.64
N LYS A 127 -10.14 -5.16 12.80
CA LYS A 127 -11.01 -4.22 13.53
C LYS A 127 -10.57 -2.77 13.30
N TRP A 128 -11.53 -1.88 13.07
CA TRP A 128 -11.26 -0.44 12.97
C TRP A 128 -10.77 0.10 14.32
N SER A 129 -9.55 0.63 14.36
CA SER A 129 -8.93 1.09 15.61
C SER A 129 -9.75 2.18 16.33
N LYS A 130 -9.69 2.17 17.66
CA LYS A 130 -10.26 3.22 18.52
C LYS A 130 -9.56 4.56 18.32
N ASP A 131 -8.32 4.56 17.82
CA ASP A 131 -7.57 5.78 17.52
C ASP A 131 -8.10 6.46 16.25
N PHE A 132 -8.82 5.72 15.42
CA PHE A 132 -9.38 6.16 14.14
C PHE A 132 -10.87 6.51 14.26
N ARG A 133 -11.35 6.84 15.46
CA ARG A 133 -12.76 7.21 15.69
C ARG A 133 -13.10 8.47 14.89
N CYS A 134 -13.97 8.31 13.88
CA CYS A 134 -14.39 9.41 13.01
C CYS A 134 -15.04 10.59 13.75
N GLY A 135 -15.66 10.36 14.92
CA GLY A 135 -16.28 11.41 15.73
C GLY A 135 -15.29 12.36 16.41
N LYS A 136 -13.98 12.04 16.41
CA LYS A 136 -12.93 12.93 16.93
C LYS A 136 -12.39 13.90 15.86
N LEU A 137 -12.91 13.86 14.64
CA LEU A 137 -12.45 14.67 13.52
C LEU A 137 -13.40 15.82 13.24
N LEU A 138 -12.87 16.90 12.68
CA LEU A 138 -13.67 18.05 12.29
C LEU A 138 -14.69 17.67 11.19
N PRO A 139 -15.90 18.28 11.20
CA PRO A 139 -16.85 18.11 10.10
C PRO A 139 -16.34 18.78 8.82
N LYS A 140 -16.72 18.27 7.65
CA LYS A 140 -16.36 18.82 6.33
C LYS A 140 -16.70 20.31 6.15
N ASP A 141 -17.71 20.80 6.87
CA ASP A 141 -18.20 22.18 6.79
C ASP A 141 -17.32 23.14 7.61
N SER A 142 -16.34 22.64 8.36
CA SER A 142 -15.32 23.47 9.03
C SER A 142 -14.32 24.10 8.06
N HIS A 143 -14.23 23.59 6.83
CA HIS A 143 -13.22 23.96 5.81
C HIS A 143 -11.73 23.80 6.23
N ARG A 144 -11.45 23.31 7.45
CA ARG A 144 -10.11 23.12 8.02
C ARG A 144 -9.69 21.65 8.08
N CYS A 145 -10.14 20.85 7.11
CA CYS A 145 -9.87 19.41 7.06
C CYS A 145 -9.83 18.88 5.62
N ILE A 146 -9.22 17.71 5.42
CA ILE A 146 -9.14 17.04 4.12
C ILE A 146 -10.51 16.41 3.81
N LYS A 147 -11.21 17.01 2.84
CA LYS A 147 -12.55 16.63 2.41
C LYS A 147 -12.53 15.26 1.70
N PRO A 148 -13.67 14.54 1.70
CA PRO A 148 -13.74 13.26 1.02
C PRO A 148 -13.68 13.43 -0.49
N GLU A 149 -12.98 12.52 -1.15
CA GLU A 149 -13.02 12.39 -2.60
C GLU A 149 -14.41 11.94 -3.07
N ARG A 150 -14.76 12.38 -4.28
CA ARG A 150 -15.95 11.91 -4.98
C ARG A 150 -15.66 10.52 -5.51
N GLU A 151 -16.31 9.53 -4.93
CA GLU A 151 -16.17 8.15 -5.35
C GLU A 151 -17.37 7.76 -6.21
N GLY A 152 -17.11 7.22 -7.40
CA GLY A 152 -18.14 6.60 -8.23
C GLY A 152 -18.76 5.37 -7.56
N LYS A 153 -19.84 4.84 -8.17
CA LYS A 153 -20.26 3.47 -7.90
C LYS A 153 -19.19 2.55 -8.47
N LYS A 154 -18.29 2.02 -7.62
CA LYS A 154 -17.39 0.94 -8.05
C LYS A 154 -18.28 -0.23 -8.44
N LYS A 155 -18.30 -0.58 -9.75
CA LYS A 155 -18.87 -1.86 -10.17
C LYS A 155 -18.08 -2.91 -9.41
N GLN A 156 -18.72 -3.65 -8.52
CA GLN A 156 -18.15 -4.93 -8.07
C GLN A 156 -18.16 -5.82 -9.32
N ASN A 157 -17.16 -5.67 -10.19
CA ASN A 157 -17.01 -6.55 -11.34
C ASN A 157 -16.72 -7.93 -10.77
N LYS A 158 -17.75 -8.79 -10.80
CA LYS A 158 -17.68 -10.22 -10.49
C LYS A 158 -16.98 -11.01 -11.61
N GLU A 159 -16.67 -10.37 -12.73
CA GLU A 159 -16.03 -10.99 -13.88
C GLU A 159 -14.53 -10.69 -13.86
N TYR A 160 -13.76 -11.64 -13.35
CA TYR A 160 -12.30 -11.62 -13.42
C TYR A 160 -11.87 -11.88 -14.86
N ASN A 161 -11.77 -10.81 -15.66
CA ASN A 161 -11.12 -10.87 -16.96
C ASN A 161 -9.62 -11.03 -16.75
N LEU A 162 -9.19 -12.29 -16.68
CA LEU A 162 -7.83 -12.67 -16.33
C LEU A 162 -6.77 -12.11 -17.28
N CYS A 163 -7.11 -11.84 -18.53
CA CYS A 163 -6.22 -11.25 -19.51
C CYS A 163 -6.81 -9.94 -20.02
N GLN A 164 -6.08 -8.84 -19.82
CA GLN A 164 -6.43 -7.52 -20.34
C GLN A 164 -5.26 -6.92 -21.11
N LYS A 165 -5.56 -6.16 -22.16
CA LYS A 165 -4.56 -5.41 -22.91
C LYS A 165 -3.88 -4.39 -21.99
N ASN A 166 -2.56 -4.38 -21.99
CA ASN A 166 -1.74 -3.44 -21.24
C ASN A 166 -1.86 -2.03 -21.85
N THR A 167 -2.46 -1.11 -21.09
CA THR A 167 -2.57 0.32 -21.43
C THR A 167 -1.74 1.19 -20.50
N LEU A 168 -0.92 0.60 -19.62
CA LEU A 168 -0.06 1.33 -18.70
C LEU A 168 1.04 2.07 -19.48
N PRO A 169 1.14 3.41 -19.36
CA PRO A 169 2.14 4.18 -20.12
C PRO A 169 3.58 3.77 -19.80
N MET A 170 3.87 3.43 -18.54
CA MET A 170 5.20 2.99 -18.10
C MET A 170 5.60 1.62 -18.68
N CYS A 171 4.63 0.81 -19.11
CA CYS A 171 4.83 -0.57 -19.55
C CYS A 171 4.68 -0.74 -21.06
N GLN A 172 4.80 0.34 -21.84
CA GLN A 172 4.83 0.25 -23.29
C GLN A 172 6.18 -0.29 -23.78
N GLY A 173 6.19 -1.11 -24.83
CA GLY A 173 7.41 -1.67 -25.43
C GLY A 173 8.10 -2.76 -24.60
N ILE A 174 7.38 -3.40 -23.68
CA ILE A 174 7.85 -4.63 -23.00
C ILE A 174 7.47 -5.88 -23.84
N PRO A 175 8.06 -7.07 -23.57
CA PRO A 175 7.83 -8.27 -24.38
C PRO A 175 6.38 -8.80 -24.43
N PHE A 176 5.49 -8.32 -23.55
CA PHE A 176 4.09 -8.75 -23.50
C PHE A 176 3.12 -7.57 -23.56
N THR A 177 2.03 -7.76 -24.31
CA THR A 177 0.98 -6.75 -24.55
C THR A 177 -0.29 -7.01 -23.73
N PHE A 178 -0.40 -8.18 -23.11
CA PHE A 178 -1.50 -8.56 -22.23
C PHE A 178 -0.97 -8.90 -20.84
N GLY A 179 -1.75 -8.58 -19.82
CA GLY A 179 -1.43 -8.93 -18.45
C GLY A 179 -2.69 -9.11 -17.61
N SER A 180 -2.48 -9.57 -16.40
CA SER A 180 -3.55 -10.03 -15.54
C SER A 180 -4.05 -8.97 -14.59
N LEU A 181 -5.39 -8.83 -14.58
CA LEU A 181 -6.09 -8.10 -13.55
C LEU A 181 -7.13 -9.00 -12.85
N PRO A 182 -7.21 -8.95 -11.51
CA PRO A 182 -6.39 -8.12 -10.66
C PRO A 182 -4.93 -8.60 -10.60
N ASN A 183 -3.99 -7.67 -10.40
CA ASN A 183 -2.57 -8.01 -10.25
C ASN A 183 -2.29 -8.71 -8.90
N ALA A 184 -1.02 -8.98 -8.60
CA ALA A 184 -0.59 -9.65 -7.36
C ALA A 184 -0.99 -8.92 -6.05
N TYR A 185 -1.41 -7.65 -6.13
CA TYR A 185 -1.89 -6.86 -5.01
C TYR A 185 -3.41 -6.67 -4.99
N LEU A 186 -4.14 -7.44 -5.81
CA LEU A 186 -5.59 -7.33 -5.97
C LEU A 186 -6.06 -6.00 -6.59
N GLN A 187 -5.17 -5.27 -7.28
CA GLN A 187 -5.54 -4.06 -8.00
C GLN A 187 -6.16 -4.45 -9.33
N GLY A 188 -7.37 -3.97 -9.62
CA GLY A 188 -8.14 -4.32 -10.82
C GLY A 188 -8.33 -3.19 -11.83
N ASP A 189 -7.70 -2.04 -11.64
CA ASP A 189 -7.89 -0.85 -12.46
C ASP A 189 -6.53 -0.30 -12.94
N GLN A 190 -6.29 -0.37 -14.25
CA GLN A 190 -5.03 0.09 -14.84
C GLN A 190 -4.79 1.60 -14.66
N SER A 191 -5.84 2.42 -14.53
CA SER A 191 -5.69 3.86 -14.31
C SER A 191 -5.18 4.16 -12.89
N GLU A 192 -5.64 3.40 -11.89
CA GLU A 192 -5.14 3.50 -10.51
C GLU A 192 -3.73 2.93 -10.39
N ILE A 193 -3.45 1.81 -11.05
CA ILE A 193 -2.10 1.24 -11.14
C ILE A 193 -1.14 2.25 -11.79
N ALA A 194 -1.53 2.88 -12.91
CA ALA A 194 -0.72 3.88 -13.59
C ALA A 194 -0.39 5.07 -12.69
N LYS A 195 -1.33 5.54 -11.86
CA LYS A 195 -1.07 6.59 -10.87
C LYS A 195 -0.03 6.13 -9.84
N GLU A 196 -0.17 4.93 -9.29
CA GLU A 196 0.79 4.37 -8.34
C GLU A 196 2.18 4.21 -8.94
N MET A 197 2.27 3.73 -10.18
CA MET A 197 3.55 3.49 -10.84
C MET A 197 4.35 4.78 -11.11
N ARG A 198 3.71 5.95 -11.24
CA ARG A 198 4.41 7.24 -11.50
C ARG A 198 5.51 7.54 -10.49
N GLN A 199 5.40 7.08 -9.26
CA GLN A 199 6.42 7.28 -8.24
C GLN A 199 7.79 6.67 -8.61
N TYR A 200 7.80 5.62 -9.44
CA TYR A 200 9.02 4.96 -9.90
C TYR A 200 9.63 5.62 -11.13
N GLN A 201 9.00 6.66 -11.69
CA GLN A 201 9.48 7.33 -12.90
C GLN A 201 10.89 7.92 -12.67
N ALA A 202 11.12 8.56 -11.53
CA ALA A 202 12.44 9.09 -11.19
C ALA A 202 13.50 7.98 -11.10
N LEU A 203 13.16 6.84 -10.47
CA LEU A 203 14.07 5.69 -10.37
C LEU A 203 14.38 5.11 -11.75
N LEU A 204 13.38 4.94 -12.61
CA LEU A 204 13.57 4.48 -13.99
C LEU A 204 14.48 5.40 -14.79
N SER A 205 14.38 6.72 -14.59
CA SER A 205 15.26 7.69 -15.27
C SER A 205 16.73 7.57 -14.88
N THR A 206 17.04 7.03 -13.70
CA THR A 206 18.43 6.80 -13.28
C THR A 206 19.12 5.68 -14.04
N ARG A 207 18.35 4.78 -14.69
CA ARG A 207 18.86 3.58 -15.38
C ARG A 207 19.76 2.72 -14.49
N CYS A 208 19.46 2.66 -13.19
CA CYS A 208 20.20 1.84 -12.24
C CYS A 208 20.21 0.34 -12.61
N SER A 209 19.16 -0.15 -13.27
CA SER A 209 19.08 -1.52 -13.78
C SER A 209 18.32 -1.55 -15.11
N GLU A 210 18.81 -2.33 -16.07
CA GLU A 210 18.13 -2.59 -17.35
C GLU A 210 16.81 -3.36 -17.13
N ASN A 211 16.76 -4.17 -16.07
CA ASN A 211 15.63 -5.03 -15.73
C ASN A 211 14.56 -4.33 -14.89
N LEU A 212 14.80 -3.11 -14.39
CA LEU A 212 13.87 -2.40 -13.51
C LEU A 212 12.48 -2.22 -14.16
N LYS A 213 12.44 -1.82 -15.44
CA LYS A 213 11.18 -1.61 -16.16
C LYS A 213 10.40 -2.91 -16.31
N LEU A 214 11.08 -3.97 -16.74
CA LEU A 214 10.47 -5.30 -16.90
C LEU A 214 9.96 -5.84 -15.55
N PHE A 215 10.76 -5.70 -14.49
CA PHE A 215 10.39 -6.08 -13.13
C PHE A 215 9.14 -5.34 -12.66
N LEU A 216 9.13 -4.00 -12.68
CA LEU A 216 7.98 -3.21 -12.23
C LEU A 216 6.71 -3.55 -13.02
N CYS A 217 6.81 -3.72 -14.33
CA CYS A 217 5.67 -4.07 -15.17
C CYS A 217 5.17 -5.50 -14.90
N GLY A 218 6.07 -6.47 -14.70
CA GLY A 218 5.67 -7.83 -14.31
C GLY A 218 5.04 -7.89 -12.91
N VAL A 219 5.41 -6.97 -12.02
CA VAL A 219 4.79 -6.85 -10.69
C VAL A 219 3.37 -6.25 -10.78
N TYR A 220 3.22 -5.12 -11.48
CA TYR A 220 1.98 -4.36 -11.51
C TYR A 220 0.97 -4.83 -12.56
N MET A 221 1.45 -5.55 -13.58
CA MET A 221 0.66 -6.11 -14.68
C MET A 221 1.28 -7.46 -15.10
N PRO A 222 1.21 -8.48 -14.23
CA PRO A 222 1.86 -9.78 -14.47
C PRO A 222 1.35 -10.42 -15.75
N TYR A 223 2.21 -11.17 -16.45
CA TYR A 223 1.83 -11.83 -17.69
C TYR A 223 0.71 -12.83 -17.42
N CYS A 224 -0.39 -12.75 -18.16
CA CYS A 224 -1.49 -13.69 -17.99
C CYS A 224 -1.24 -14.94 -18.84
N ILE A 225 -1.53 -16.12 -18.28
CA ILE A 225 -1.56 -17.36 -19.06
C ILE A 225 -2.99 -17.53 -19.56
N GLU A 226 -3.17 -17.61 -20.88
CA GLU A 226 -4.47 -17.94 -21.45
C GLU A 226 -4.86 -19.37 -21.00
N GLY A 227 -5.94 -19.47 -20.22
CA GLY A 227 -6.56 -20.73 -19.78
C GLY A 227 -8.05 -20.75 -20.15
N PRO A 228 -8.72 -21.91 -20.10
CA PRO A 228 -10.15 -22.00 -20.40
C PRO A 228 -10.90 -21.00 -19.51
N LYS A 229 -11.65 -20.10 -20.15
CA LYS A 229 -12.36 -18.97 -19.56
C LYS A 229 -13.07 -19.43 -18.28
N ALA A 230 -12.82 -18.77 -17.16
CA ALA A 230 -13.57 -18.98 -15.93
C ALA A 230 -15.06 -18.86 -16.26
N HIS A 231 -15.78 -19.98 -16.11
CA HIS A 231 -17.13 -20.14 -16.66
C HIS A 231 -18.06 -19.00 -16.24
N THR A 232 -18.82 -18.51 -17.22
CA THR A 232 -20.08 -17.80 -17.01
C THR A 232 -20.94 -18.57 -16.02
N ALA A 233 -21.15 -18.01 -14.83
CA ALA A 233 -22.06 -18.55 -13.83
C ALA A 233 -23.52 -18.35 -14.29
N ASN A 234 -23.94 -19.18 -15.23
CA ASN A 234 -25.34 -19.38 -15.60
C ASN A 234 -25.60 -20.88 -15.49
N ASN A 235 -25.80 -21.41 -14.28
CA ASN A 235 -26.62 -22.59 -14.01
C ASN A 235 -26.91 -22.72 -12.51
N ALA A 236 -28.18 -22.97 -12.22
CA ALA A 236 -28.82 -22.82 -10.92
C ALA A 236 -28.62 -23.99 -9.95
N ASN A 237 -27.47 -24.68 -9.99
CA ASN A 237 -27.15 -25.77 -9.05
C ASN A 237 -25.82 -25.45 -8.37
N ASN A 238 -25.93 -24.89 -7.18
CA ASN A 238 -24.87 -24.24 -6.42
C ASN A 238 -24.08 -25.28 -5.60
N GLU A 239 -23.14 -25.97 -6.25
CA GLU A 239 -21.99 -26.58 -5.57
C GLU A 239 -20.73 -25.85 -6.04
N LEU A 240 -20.12 -25.13 -5.08
CA LEU A 240 -18.86 -24.44 -5.26
C LEU A 240 -17.75 -25.51 -5.35
N GLN A 241 -17.65 -26.17 -6.50
CA GLN A 241 -16.55 -27.11 -6.73
C GLN A 241 -15.26 -26.31 -6.86
N ASP A 242 -14.36 -26.59 -5.93
CA ASP A 242 -13.07 -25.97 -5.65
C ASP A 242 -12.17 -25.98 -6.90
N VAL A 243 -12.35 -25.00 -7.79
CA VAL A 243 -11.36 -24.69 -8.82
C VAL A 243 -10.20 -24.04 -8.10
N ASP A 244 -9.19 -24.84 -7.80
CA ASP A 244 -7.89 -24.46 -7.21
C ASP A 244 -7.58 -22.98 -7.50
N ASN A 245 -7.58 -22.18 -6.43
CA ASN A 245 -7.55 -20.71 -6.37
C ASN A 245 -6.28 -20.07 -6.99
N LYS A 246 -5.60 -20.73 -7.93
CA LYS A 246 -4.46 -20.21 -8.66
C LYS A 246 -4.92 -19.24 -9.72
N ILE A 247 -4.75 -17.95 -9.43
CA ILE A 247 -4.80 -16.92 -10.46
C ILE A 247 -3.68 -17.23 -11.47
N PRO A 248 -3.98 -17.57 -12.75
CA PRO A 248 -2.99 -18.04 -13.72
C PRO A 248 -2.20 -16.87 -14.35
N PHE A 249 -1.40 -16.18 -13.54
CA PHE A 249 -0.45 -15.19 -14.04
C PHE A 249 0.97 -15.50 -13.60
N VAL A 250 1.92 -15.04 -14.41
CA VAL A 250 3.36 -15.19 -14.22
C VAL A 250 3.91 -13.87 -13.71
N VAL A 251 4.48 -13.91 -12.51
CA VAL A 251 5.18 -12.77 -11.89
C VAL A 251 6.68 -12.84 -12.17
N PRO A 252 7.44 -11.76 -11.96
CA PRO A 252 8.90 -11.80 -11.92
C PRO A 252 9.48 -12.88 -11.01
N CYS A 253 10.61 -13.46 -11.41
CA CYS A 253 11.38 -14.34 -10.54
C CYS A 253 12.11 -13.54 -9.45
N ARG A 254 12.41 -14.22 -8.33
CA ARG A 254 13.18 -13.68 -7.21
C ARG A 254 14.57 -13.20 -7.62
N GLU A 255 15.20 -13.89 -8.55
CA GLU A 255 16.52 -13.61 -9.07
C GLU A 255 16.55 -12.24 -9.78
N MET A 256 15.60 -11.98 -10.69
CA MET A 256 15.43 -10.65 -11.31
C MET A 256 15.11 -9.58 -10.27
N CYS A 257 14.29 -9.88 -9.26
CA CYS A 257 14.03 -8.95 -8.16
C CYS A 257 15.32 -8.59 -7.41
N GLN A 258 16.14 -9.58 -7.06
CA GLN A 258 17.35 -9.39 -6.28
C GLN A 258 18.37 -8.55 -7.04
N GLU A 259 18.53 -8.81 -8.34
CA GLU A 259 19.37 -8.01 -9.23
C GLU A 259 18.92 -6.53 -9.24
N VAL A 260 17.63 -6.29 -9.46
CA VAL A 260 17.06 -4.93 -9.46
C VAL A 260 17.26 -4.27 -8.09
N TYR A 261 17.06 -4.99 -6.99
CA TYR A 261 17.28 -4.47 -5.64
C TYR A 261 18.75 -4.09 -5.42
N ASP A 262 19.69 -4.97 -5.75
CA ASP A 262 21.12 -4.75 -5.53
C ASP A 262 21.61 -3.52 -6.32
N GLN A 263 21.11 -3.34 -7.54
CA GLN A 263 21.50 -2.23 -8.42
C GLN A 263 20.77 -0.91 -8.10
N CYS A 264 19.49 -0.95 -7.71
CA CYS A 264 18.65 0.25 -7.60
C CYS A 264 18.32 0.71 -6.18
N SER A 265 18.50 -0.13 -5.15
CA SER A 265 18.05 0.18 -3.77
C SER A 265 18.69 1.45 -3.19
N LYS A 266 19.99 1.65 -3.41
CA LYS A 266 20.71 2.84 -2.94
C LYS A 266 20.19 4.12 -3.60
N GLU A 267 19.90 4.05 -4.88
CA GLU A 267 19.42 5.21 -5.63
C GLU A 267 17.96 5.52 -5.25
N TYR A 268 17.13 4.49 -5.09
CA TYR A 268 15.79 4.64 -4.53
C TYR A 268 15.82 5.29 -3.15
N HIS A 269 16.72 4.86 -2.26
CA HIS A 269 16.84 5.42 -0.91
C HIS A 269 17.11 6.92 -0.93
N LYS A 270 17.99 7.40 -1.83
CA LYS A 270 18.25 8.84 -2.00
C LYS A 270 17.00 9.57 -2.54
N LEU A 271 16.41 9.05 -3.61
CA LEU A 271 15.22 9.66 -4.26
C LEU A 271 14.00 9.70 -3.33
N ALA A 272 13.87 8.70 -2.45
CA ALA A 272 12.77 8.58 -1.50
C ALA A 272 13.06 9.21 -0.13
N GLY A 273 14.10 10.05 -0.03
CA GLY A 273 14.42 10.80 1.19
C GLY A 273 14.75 9.92 2.40
N GLY A 274 15.47 8.83 2.17
CA GLY A 274 15.88 7.91 3.22
C GLY A 274 14.87 6.81 3.56
N LEU A 275 13.76 6.71 2.82
CA LEU A 275 12.82 5.60 3.01
C LEU A 275 13.43 4.26 2.58
N PRO A 276 13.03 3.14 3.22
CA PRO A 276 13.49 1.81 2.83
C PRO A 276 12.84 1.38 1.51
N TRP A 277 13.44 0.38 0.86
CA TRP A 277 12.87 -0.23 -0.36
C TRP A 277 11.41 -0.65 -0.14
N PRO A 278 10.51 -0.45 -1.13
CA PRO A 278 9.08 -0.72 -0.94
C PRO A 278 8.84 -2.17 -0.54
N ALA A 279 8.09 -2.39 0.55
CA ALA A 279 7.86 -3.75 1.04
C ALA A 279 7.13 -4.67 0.04
N LYS A 280 6.32 -4.08 -0.85
CA LYS A 280 5.70 -4.77 -1.98
C LYS A 280 6.73 -5.41 -2.92
N LEU A 281 7.88 -4.77 -3.07
CA LEU A 281 8.96 -5.17 -3.96
C LEU A 281 10.04 -5.98 -3.22
N HIS A 282 9.79 -6.43 -1.99
CA HIS A 282 10.71 -7.32 -1.30
C HIS A 282 10.77 -8.70 -1.99
N CYS A 283 11.99 -9.17 -2.26
CA CYS A 283 12.20 -10.33 -3.12
C CYS A 283 11.69 -11.66 -2.56
N HIS A 284 11.47 -11.75 -1.24
CA HIS A 284 10.85 -12.93 -0.62
C HIS A 284 9.41 -13.18 -1.08
N ARG A 285 8.75 -12.18 -1.68
CA ARG A 285 7.38 -12.28 -2.21
C ARG A 285 7.29 -12.93 -3.59
N PHE A 286 8.43 -13.13 -4.27
CA PHE A 286 8.50 -13.68 -5.61
C PHE A 286 9.01 -15.12 -5.59
N PRO A 287 8.51 -15.99 -6.48
CA PRO A 287 8.98 -17.36 -6.59
C PRO A 287 10.40 -17.41 -7.16
N THR A 288 11.11 -18.49 -6.88
CA THR A 288 12.39 -18.79 -7.57
C THR A 288 12.14 -19.44 -8.93
N SER A 289 13.09 -19.31 -9.85
CA SER A 289 13.05 -20.01 -11.13
C SER A 289 12.90 -21.54 -10.98
N LEU A 290 13.39 -22.11 -9.87
CA LEU A 290 13.44 -23.55 -9.60
C LEU A 290 12.18 -24.14 -8.94
N GLU A 291 11.28 -23.31 -8.39
CA GLU A 291 10.16 -23.74 -7.51
C GLU A 291 9.08 -24.62 -8.18
N TYR A 292 9.20 -24.93 -9.48
CA TYR A 292 8.31 -25.85 -10.20
C TYR A 292 8.94 -27.23 -10.51
N HIS A 293 10.27 -27.32 -10.66
CA HIS A 293 10.92 -28.59 -10.98
C HIS A 293 10.76 -29.63 -9.85
N TYR A 294 10.62 -29.19 -8.60
CA TYR A 294 10.41 -30.10 -7.46
C TYR A 294 8.99 -30.67 -7.40
N LYS A 295 7.96 -29.90 -7.79
CA LYS A 295 6.55 -30.34 -7.74
C LYS A 295 6.15 -31.31 -8.85
N HIS A 296 6.93 -31.40 -9.93
CA HIS A 296 6.63 -32.28 -11.06
C HIS A 296 7.53 -33.51 -11.19
N ARG A 297 8.65 -33.60 -10.46
CA ARG A 297 9.47 -34.83 -10.43
C ARG A 297 8.80 -36.01 -9.74
N THR A 298 7.83 -35.79 -8.86
CA THR A 298 7.12 -36.88 -8.19
C THR A 298 6.02 -37.52 -9.04
N ASN A 299 5.65 -36.94 -10.19
CA ASN A 299 4.51 -37.38 -11.01
C ASN A 299 4.81 -37.53 -12.52
N ALA A 300 6.07 -37.69 -12.93
CA ALA A 300 6.41 -37.83 -14.35
C ALA A 300 6.55 -39.30 -14.78
N SER A 301 5.41 -39.97 -14.98
CA SER A 301 5.28 -41.04 -15.98
C SER A 301 4.24 -40.58 -17.00
N THR A 302 4.69 -40.50 -18.26
CA THR A 302 3.98 -40.14 -19.51
C THR A 302 4.02 -38.67 -19.95
N GLY A 303 4.76 -38.46 -21.06
CA GLY A 303 4.23 -37.86 -22.28
C GLY A 303 3.93 -36.36 -22.30
N VAL A 304 4.86 -35.61 -22.90
CA VAL A 304 4.69 -34.31 -23.60
C VAL A 304 3.88 -33.25 -22.84
N ASN A 305 4.56 -32.32 -22.17
CA ASN A 305 3.96 -31.04 -21.78
C ASN A 305 5.00 -29.93 -21.90
N GLY A 306 4.69 -28.91 -22.70
CA GLY A 306 5.51 -27.72 -22.87
C GLY A 306 5.77 -27.03 -21.53
N ASP A 307 7.01 -26.62 -21.31
CA ASP A 307 7.46 -26.01 -20.06
C ASP A 307 6.62 -24.77 -19.71
N ARG A 308 5.79 -24.90 -18.69
CA ARG A 308 5.01 -23.79 -18.15
C ARG A 308 5.96 -22.88 -17.38
N MET A 309 6.31 -21.73 -17.96
CA MET A 309 7.13 -20.70 -17.29
C MET A 309 6.54 -20.37 -15.91
N THR A 310 7.37 -20.47 -14.89
CA THR A 310 7.00 -20.35 -13.47
C THR A 310 6.94 -18.90 -13.03
N CYS A 311 7.88 -18.12 -13.54
CA CYS A 311 8.08 -16.71 -13.33
C CYS A 311 8.83 -16.12 -14.53
N THR A 312 8.81 -14.79 -14.67
CA THR A 312 9.47 -14.09 -15.77
C THR A 312 10.91 -13.73 -15.40
N MET A 313 11.85 -14.11 -16.26
CA MET A 313 13.23 -13.63 -16.30
C MET A 313 13.44 -12.73 -17.53
N PRO A 314 14.48 -11.89 -17.56
CA PRO A 314 14.94 -11.26 -18.79
C PRO A 314 15.25 -12.33 -19.83
N LEU A 315 14.92 -12.09 -21.10
CA LEU A 315 15.38 -12.97 -22.18
C LEU A 315 16.91 -12.90 -22.23
N PRO A 316 17.63 -14.03 -22.34
CA PRO A 316 19.07 -13.98 -22.57
C PRO A 316 19.34 -13.25 -23.89
N ASN A 317 20.29 -12.32 -23.86
CA ASN A 317 20.81 -11.63 -25.04
C ASN A 317 21.56 -12.60 -25.95
#